data_AF-A0A2M6XUR8-F1
#
_entry.id   AF-A0A2M6XUR8-F1
#
_cell.length_a   1.000
_cell.length_b   1.000
_cell.length_c   1.000
_cell.angle_alpha   90.00
_cell.angle_beta   90.00
_cell.angle_gamma   90.00
#
_symmetry.space_group_name_H-M   'P 1'
#
loop_
_entity.id
_entity.type
_entity.pdbx_description
1 polymer ?
#
loop_
_entity_poly.entity_id
_entity_poly.type
_entity_poly.pdbx_seq_one_letter_code
_entity_poly.pdbx_strand_id
1 'polypeptide(L)' 'MAQKIDSKSLLSSIIEKKGAEEALSKYKVPCLTCPMAQYEMKSLTIGDICKMYGLDCPKIIADLNKL' A
#
# COMPACT_ATOMS: atom_id res chain seq x y z
N MET A 1 -10.86 10.03 -14.58
CA MET A 1 -11.38 8.76 -14.04
C MET A 1 -10.54 8.45 -12.82
N ALA A 2 -11.10 8.54 -11.60
CA ALA A 2 -10.34 8.26 -10.39
C ALA A 2 -10.00 6.76 -10.39
N GLN A 3 -8.71 6.43 -10.52
CA GLN A 3 -8.23 5.06 -10.38
C GLN A 3 -8.53 4.62 -8.94
N LYS A 4 -9.54 3.75 -8.80
CA LYS A 4 -9.90 3.15 -7.52
C LYS A 4 -8.78 2.19 -7.14
N ILE A 5 -8.21 2.38 -5.96
CA ILE A 5 -7.23 1.44 -5.42
C ILE A 5 -8.01 0.24 -4.90
N ASP A 6 -7.54 -0.95 -5.23
CA ASP A 6 -8.13 -2.22 -4.80
C ASP A 6 -7.02 -3.19 -4.33
N SER A 7 -7.39 -4.34 -3.78
CA SER A 7 -6.40 -5.29 -3.25
C SER A 7 -5.42 -5.81 -4.29
N LYS A 8 -5.74 -5.76 -5.58
CA LYS A 8 -4.86 -6.16 -6.69
C LYS A 8 -4.01 -5.01 -7.21
N SER A 9 -4.22 -3.80 -6.71
CA SER A 9 -3.40 -2.65 -7.08
C SER A 9 -1.97 -2.83 -6.55
N LEU A 10 -1.01 -2.57 -7.43
CA LEU A 10 0.42 -2.61 -7.12
C LEU A 10 0.78 -1.56 -6.07
N LEU A 11 1.55 -1.95 -5.06
CA LEU A 11 1.96 -1.00 -4.02
C LEU A 11 2.86 0.11 -4.58
N SER A 12 3.69 -0.22 -5.58
CA SER A 12 4.49 0.76 -6.32
C SER A 12 3.67 1.88 -6.95
N SER A 13 2.48 1.59 -7.49
CA SER A 13 1.63 2.62 -8.09
C SER A 13 0.86 3.43 -7.04
N ILE A 14 0.57 2.81 -5.89
CA ILE A 14 -0.06 3.45 -4.74
C ILE A 14 0.91 4.44 -4.09
N ILE A 15 2.17 4.06 -3.89
CA ILE A 15 3.17 4.89 -3.20
C ILE A 15 3.57 6.13 -4.03
N GLU A 16 3.36 6.10 -5.35
CA GLU A 16 3.47 7.28 -6.21
C GLU A 16 2.42 8.36 -5.89
N LYS A 17 1.29 8.01 -5.24
CA LYS A 17 0.34 9.01 -4.77
C LYS A 17 0.91 9.80 -3.60
N LYS A 18 0.85 11.12 -3.73
CA LYS A 18 1.19 12.06 -2.66
C LYS A 18 0.34 11.77 -1.41
N GLY A 19 0.99 11.42 -0.31
CA GLY A 19 0.34 11.10 0.97
C GLY A 19 0.08 9.61 1.23
N ALA A 20 0.31 8.73 0.24
CA ALA A 20 0.16 7.30 0.43
C ALA A 20 1.16 6.74 1.46
N GLU A 21 2.40 7.23 1.47
CA GLU A 21 3.40 6.86 2.48
C GLU A 21 2.95 7.19 3.90
N GLU A 22 2.32 8.35 4.10
CA GLU A 22 1.82 8.77 5.41
C GLU A 22 0.62 7.91 5.84
N ALA A 23 -0.31 7.65 4.92
CA ALA A 23 -1.43 6.75 5.17
C ALA A 23 -0.93 5.36 5.57
N LEU A 24 -0.03 4.76 4.79
CA LEU A 24 0.54 3.44 5.08
C LEU A 24 1.34 3.43 6.41
N SER A 25 2.04 4.53 6.72
CA SER A 25 2.74 4.69 8.00
C SER A 25 1.79 4.71 9.21
N LYS A 26 0.59 5.30 9.08
CA LYS A 26 -0.44 5.27 10.14
C LYS A 26 -0.89 3.86 10.47
N TYR A 27 -0.89 2.95 9.49
CA TYR A 27 -1.25 1.56 9.67
C TYR A 27 -0.08 0.66 10.11
N LYS A 28 1.07 1.24 10.50
CA LYS A 28 2.26 0.52 10.96
C LYS A 28 2.78 -0.51 9.94
N VAL A 29 2.68 -0.23 8.64
CA VAL A 29 3.29 -1.10 7.61
C VAL A 29 4.82 -1.02 7.81
N PRO A 30 5.46 -2.05 8.41
CA PRO A 30 6.91 -2.08 8.48
C PRO A 30 7.40 -2.29 7.04
N CYS A 31 8.64 -1.94 6.72
CA CYS A 31 9.25 -2.22 5.42
C CYS A 31 8.91 -1.27 4.24
N LEU A 32 8.08 -0.22 4.32
CA LEU A 32 7.94 0.74 3.19
C LEU A 32 9.28 1.36 2.73
N THR A 33 10.19 1.52 3.68
CA THR A 33 11.52 2.13 3.49
C THR A 33 12.65 1.11 3.36
N CYS A 34 12.39 -0.20 3.52
CA CYS A 34 13.43 -1.22 3.38
C CYS A 34 13.69 -1.51 1.89
N PRO A 35 14.96 -1.62 1.46
CA PRO A 35 15.30 -1.81 0.05
C PRO A 35 14.71 -3.11 -0.54
N MET A 36 14.65 -4.16 0.27
CA MET A 36 14.03 -5.44 -0.13
C MET A 36 12.54 -5.28 -0.42
N ALA A 37 11.83 -4.60 0.47
CA ALA A 37 10.42 -4.39 0.34
C ALA A 37 10.08 -3.40 -0.78
N GLN A 38 10.87 -2.34 -1.01
CA GLN A 38 10.71 -1.49 -2.20
C GLN A 38 10.87 -2.26 -3.52
N TYR A 39 11.77 -3.24 -3.54
CA TYR A 39 11.93 -4.14 -4.69
C TYR A 39 10.70 -5.04 -4.85
N GLU A 40 10.24 -5.68 -3.77
CA GLU A 40 9.06 -6.53 -3.79
C GLU A 40 7.77 -5.77 -4.12
N MET A 41 7.62 -4.51 -3.69
CA MET A 41 6.47 -3.64 -3.98
C MET A 41 6.25 -3.36 -5.46
N LYS A 42 7.26 -3.56 -6.32
CA LYS A 42 7.09 -3.50 -7.77
C LYS A 42 6.32 -4.69 -8.34
N SER A 43 6.24 -5.79 -7.60
CA SER A 43 5.54 -7.02 -7.99
C SER A 43 4.42 -7.41 -7.03
N LEU A 44 4.47 -6.97 -5.78
CA LEU A 44 3.47 -7.24 -4.75
C LEU A 44 2.34 -6.22 -4.77
N THR A 45 1.13 -6.71 -4.57
CA THR A 45 -0.06 -5.88 -4.43
C THR A 45 -0.24 -5.43 -2.98
N ILE A 46 -1.02 -4.37 -2.75
CA ILE A 46 -1.40 -3.96 -1.39
C ILE A 46 -2.04 -5.13 -0.63
N GLY A 47 -2.84 -5.97 -1.31
CA GLY A 47 -3.49 -7.15 -0.74
C GLY A 47 -2.50 -8.16 -0.18
N ASP A 48 -1.42 -8.44 -0.92
CA ASP A 48 -0.37 -9.38 -0.49
C ASP A 48 0.40 -8.84 0.71
N ILE A 49 0.78 -7.56 0.67
CA ILE A 49 1.46 -6.87 1.78
C ILE A 49 0.60 -6.97 3.04
N CYS A 50 -0.68 -6.61 2.96
CA CYS A 50 -1.54 -6.68 4.13
C CYS A 50 -1.66 -8.10 4.69
N LYS A 51 -1.71 -9.13 3.83
CA LYS A 51 -1.77 -10.53 4.29
C LYS A 51 -0.46 -10.96 4.93
N MET A 52 0.68 -10.62 4.32
CA MET A 52 2.01 -10.94 4.85
C MET A 52 2.24 -10.34 6.23
N TYR A 53 1.86 -9.07 6.40
CA TYR A 53 2.09 -8.32 7.64
C TYR A 53 0.89 -8.35 8.61
N GLY A 54 -0.22 -9.01 8.24
CA GLY A 54 -1.43 -9.07 9.08
C GLY A 54 -2.13 -7.72 9.27
N LEU A 55 -2.08 -6.85 8.25
CA LEU A 55 -2.64 -5.50 8.29
C LEU A 55 -4.10 -5.47 7.82
N ASP A 56 -4.80 -4.43 8.27
CA ASP A 56 -6.20 -4.15 7.92
C ASP A 56 -6.33 -3.59 6.48
N CYS A 57 -6.16 -4.47 5.50
CA CYS A 57 -6.21 -4.11 4.09
C CYS A 57 -7.44 -3.31 3.63
N PRO A 58 -8.68 -3.68 3.99
CA PRO A 58 -9.85 -2.90 3.59
C PRO A 58 -9.82 -1.47 4.14
N LYS A 59 -9.29 -1.25 5.36
CA LYS A 59 -9.15 0.11 5.92
C LYS A 59 -8.09 0.91 5.18
N ILE A 60 -6.92 0.31 4.93
CA ILE A 60 -5.82 0.94 4.19
C ILE A 60 -6.29 1.35 2.79
N ILE A 61 -6.94 0.43 2.05
CA ILE A 61 -7.47 0.70 0.72
C ILE A 61 -8.51 1.83 0.77
N ALA A 62 -9.40 1.83 1.75
CA ALA A 62 -10.39 2.90 1.90
C ALA A 62 -9.75 4.25 2.19
N ASP A 63 -8.69 4.30 3.00
CA ASP A 63 -7.93 5.52 3.29
C ASP A 63 -7.20 6.03 2.05
N LEU A 64 -6.53 5.14 1.32
CA LEU A 64 -5.83 5.45 0.07
C LEU A 64 -6.77 5.92 -1.05
N ASN A 65 -8.02 5.47 -1.07
CA ASN A 65 -9.05 5.95 -2.00
C ASN A 65 -9.61 7.33 -1.62
N LYS A 66 -9.40 7.80 -0.39
CA LYS A 66 -9.80 9.14 0.06
C LYS A 66 -8.73 10.20 -0.21
N LEU A 67 -7.50 9.78 -0.59
CA LEU A 67 -6.41 10.63 -1.06
C LEU A 67 -6.56 10.96 -2.55
#